data_AF-A0A161KFR3-F1
#
_entry.id   AF-A0A161KFR3-F1
#
_cell.length_a   1.000
_cell.length_b   1.000
_cell.length_c   1.000
_cell.angle_alpha   90.00
_cell.angle_beta   90.00
_cell.angle_gamma   90.00
#
_symmetry.space_group_name_H-M   'P 1'
#
loop_
_entity.id
_entity.type
_entity.pdbx_description
1 polymer ?
#
loop_
_entity_poly.entity_id
_entity_poly.type
_entity_poly.pdbx_seq_one_letter_code
_entity_poly.pdbx_strand_id
1 'polypeptide(L)'
;MQRRPPWLLIGALAALILLPGPTLRLLFGLAKWLSLLLLLPPLLAGVAGLAGWLWWRRLQARIRQCPSCGISTMGTTTCPACGYSFVGTTPGSGGKHDPIDVQAETLED
;
A
#
# COMPACT_ATOMS: atom_id res chain seq x y z
N MET A 1 70.86 24.58 -0.04
CA MET A 1 69.88 23.69 0.64
C MET A 1 68.78 24.55 1.24
N GLN A 2 67.68 24.76 0.50
CA GLN A 2 66.58 25.64 0.90
C GLN A 2 65.80 24.98 2.05
N ARG A 3 66.00 25.43 3.29
CA ARG A 3 65.23 24.96 4.45
C ARG A 3 63.80 25.47 4.27
N ARG A 4 62.94 24.66 3.64
CA ARG A 4 61.50 24.92 3.61
C ARG A 4 61.05 24.99 5.07
N PRO A 5 60.53 26.13 5.55
CA PRO A 5 60.19 26.26 6.95
C PRO A 5 59.13 25.19 7.28
N PRO A 6 59.33 24.41 8.36
CA PRO A 6 58.51 23.23 8.65
C PRO A 6 57.02 23.54 8.77
N TRP A 7 56.69 24.78 9.13
CA TRP A 7 55.33 25.30 9.18
C TRP A 7 54.57 25.28 7.84
N LEU A 8 55.24 25.54 6.71
CA LEU A 8 54.59 25.46 5.40
C LEU A 8 54.22 24.03 5.02
N LEU A 9 55.06 23.06 5.38
CA LEU A 9 54.79 21.63 5.18
C LEU A 9 53.62 21.16 6.06
N ILE A 10 53.58 21.59 7.32
CA ILE A 10 52.48 21.26 8.25
C ILE A 10 51.16 21.87 7.77
N GLY A 11 51.17 23.13 7.34
CA GLY A 11 49.97 23.78 6.78
C GLY A 11 49.49 23.10 5.49
N ALA A 12 50.40 22.74 4.60
CA ALA A 12 50.07 22.00 3.37
C ALA A 12 49.54 20.59 3.65
N LEU A 13 50.11 19.88 4.63
CA LEU A 13 49.66 18.55 5.02
C LEU A 13 48.31 18.61 5.73
N ALA A 14 48.08 19.60 6.60
CA ALA A 14 46.79 19.85 7.22
C ALA A 14 45.73 20.21 6.18
N ALA A 15 46.04 21.08 5.21
CA ALA A 15 45.16 21.38 4.10
C ALA A 15 44.89 20.14 3.23
N LEU A 16 45.91 19.29 2.99
CA LEU A 16 45.79 18.04 2.24
C LEU A 16 45.04 16.93 3.02
N ILE A 17 44.97 17.00 4.35
CA ILE A 17 44.12 16.14 5.20
C ILE A 17 42.69 16.70 5.30
N LEU A 18 42.55 18.04 5.35
CA LEU A 18 41.26 18.73 5.37
C LEU A 18 40.52 18.65 4.03
N LEU A 19 41.25 18.64 2.91
CA LEU A 19 40.69 18.52 1.57
C LEU A 19 39.89 17.22 1.36
N PRO A 20 40.41 16.02 1.68
CA PRO A 20 39.71 14.76 1.50
C PRO A 20 38.90 14.31 2.73
N GLY A 21 39.20 14.80 3.94
CA GLY A 21 38.56 14.27 5.16
C GLY A 21 37.23 14.97 5.51
N PRO A 22 37.29 16.13 6.19
CA PRO A 22 36.11 16.85 6.65
C PRO A 22 35.22 17.36 5.52
N THR A 23 35.80 17.72 4.37
CA THR A 23 35.04 18.17 3.20
C THR A 23 34.17 17.04 2.64
N LEU A 24 34.70 15.82 2.50
CA LEU A 24 33.88 14.66 2.09
C LEU A 24 32.85 14.30 3.16
N ARG A 25 33.20 14.36 4.46
CA ARG A 25 32.23 14.08 5.53
C ARG A 25 31.05 15.06 5.50
N LEU A 26 31.30 16.35 5.26
CA LEU A 26 30.24 17.33 5.09
C LEU A 26 29.43 17.06 3.83
N LEU A 27 30.08 16.83 2.68
CA LEU A 27 29.38 16.52 1.42
C LEU A 27 28.50 15.28 1.54
N PHE A 28 29.00 14.19 2.12
CA PHE A 28 28.20 12.97 2.36
C PHE A 28 27.09 13.20 3.38
N GLY A 29 27.33 14.02 4.41
CA GLY A 29 26.30 14.42 5.37
C GLY A 29 25.13 15.13 4.68
N LEU A 30 25.42 16.13 3.84
CA LEU A 30 24.41 16.85 3.06
C LEU A 30 23.76 15.97 1.99
N ALA A 31 24.53 15.18 1.25
CA ALA A 31 24.01 14.30 0.20
C ALA A 31 23.08 13.22 0.77
N LYS A 32 23.41 12.66 1.93
CA LYS A 32 22.55 11.71 2.65
C LYS A 32 21.27 12.39 3.12
N TRP A 33 21.36 13.58 3.69
CA TRP A 33 20.18 14.33 4.13
C TRP A 33 19.29 14.70 2.95
N LEU A 34 19.86 15.17 1.85
CA LEU A 34 19.13 15.53 0.63
C LEU A 34 18.47 14.29 0.00
N SER A 35 19.21 13.18 -0.11
CA SER A 35 18.65 11.92 -0.60
C SER A 35 17.50 11.46 0.29
N LEU A 36 17.66 11.55 1.62
CA LEU A 36 16.61 11.19 2.56
C LEU A 36 15.39 12.10 2.43
N LEU A 37 15.59 13.41 2.31
CA LEU A 37 14.50 14.38 2.12
C LEU A 37 13.75 14.15 0.81
N LEU A 38 14.45 13.67 -0.22
CA LEU A 38 13.86 13.37 -1.52
C LEU A 38 13.14 12.02 -1.55
N LEU A 39 13.67 11.00 -0.85
CA LEU A 39 13.07 9.67 -0.76
C LEU A 39 11.95 9.58 0.28
N LEU A 40 11.99 10.37 1.34
CA LEU A 40 11.04 10.28 2.45
C LEU A 40 9.58 10.58 2.00
N PRO A 41 9.29 11.62 1.19
CA PRO A 41 7.93 11.87 0.71
C PRO A 41 7.34 10.73 -0.12
N PRO A 42 8.00 10.16 -1.15
CA PRO A 42 7.44 9.03 -1.89
C PRO A 42 7.33 7.77 -1.03
N LEU A 43 8.23 7.56 -0.05
CA LEU A 43 8.09 6.46 0.91
C LEU A 43 6.83 6.62 1.76
N LEU A 44 6.61 7.79 2.34
CA LEU A 44 5.44 8.08 3.16
C LEU A 44 4.15 8.01 2.33
N ALA A 45 4.15 8.56 1.12
CA ALA A 45 3.01 8.49 0.20
C ALA A 45 2.70 7.04 -0.21
N GLY A 46 3.73 6.24 -0.49
CA GLY A 46 3.58 4.81 -0.78
C GLY A 46 2.98 4.04 0.39
N VAL A 47 3.53 4.21 1.61
CA VAL A 47 3.05 3.54 2.82
C VAL A 47 1.62 4.00 3.17
N ALA A 48 1.34 5.30 3.12
CA ALA A 48 0.00 5.84 3.39
C ALA A 48 -1.02 5.39 2.33
N GLY A 49 -0.62 5.33 1.06
CA GLY A 49 -1.47 4.83 -0.03
C GLY A 49 -1.82 3.35 0.15
N LEU A 50 -0.83 2.51 0.50
CA LEU A 50 -1.05 1.10 0.79
C LEU A 50 -1.98 0.91 2.01
N ALA A 51 -1.77 1.68 3.09
CA ALA A 51 -2.61 1.63 4.27
C ALA A 51 -4.06 2.06 3.98
N GLY A 52 -4.25 3.14 3.23
CA GLY A 52 -5.58 3.62 2.82
C GLY A 52 -6.30 2.62 1.92
N TRP A 53 -5.60 2.01 0.96
CA TRP A 53 -6.16 0.99 0.08
C TRP A 53 -6.57 -0.28 0.84
N LEU A 54 -5.73 -0.71 1.79
CA LEU A 54 -6.01 -1.89 2.62
C LEU A 54 -7.20 -1.64 3.56
N TRP A 55 -7.30 -0.42 4.11
CA TRP A 55 -8.43 0.01 4.92
C TRP A 55 -9.73 0.08 4.10
N TRP A 56 -9.66 0.64 2.88
CA TRP A 56 -10.81 0.72 1.97
C TRP A 56 -11.32 -0.67 1.54
N ARG A 57 -10.41 -1.60 1.22
CA ARG A 57 -10.78 -2.99 0.92
C ARG A 57 -11.46 -3.69 2.08
N ARG A 58 -10.97 -3.47 3.31
CA ARG A 58 -11.61 -3.99 4.52
C ARG A 58 -13.02 -3.41 4.70
N LEU A 59 -13.23 -2.14 4.41
CA LEU A 59 -14.55 -1.50 4.48
C LEU A 59 -15.51 -2.06 3.41
N GLN A 60 -15.05 -2.21 2.17
CA GLN A 60 -15.85 -2.79 1.09
C GLN A 60 -16.22 -4.26 1.33
N ALA A 61 -15.31 -5.06 1.92
CA ALA A 61 -15.58 -6.45 2.26
C ALA A 61 -16.72 -6.63 3.28
N ARG A 62 -17.07 -5.57 4.02
CA ARG A 62 -18.17 -5.58 5.00
C ARG A 62 -19.52 -5.22 4.38
N ILE A 63 -19.53 -4.65 3.18
CA ILE A 63 -20.75 -4.28 2.46
C ILE A 63 -21.16 -5.50 1.63
N ARG A 64 -22.10 -6.30 2.16
CA ARG A 64 -22.76 -7.36 1.39
C ARG A 64 -23.94 -6.75 0.65
N GLN A 65 -23.95 -6.86 -0.68
CA GLN A 65 -25.13 -6.53 -1.49
C GLN A 65 -26.07 -7.74 -1.50
N CYS A 66 -27.36 -7.51 -1.24
CA CYS A 66 -28.37 -8.56 -1.31
C CYS A 66 -28.57 -8.99 -2.79
N PRO A 67 -28.38 -10.28 -3.15
CA PRO A 67 -28.49 -10.74 -4.54
C PRO A 67 -29.93 -10.66 -5.07
N SER A 68 -30.94 -10.59 -4.19
CA SER A 68 -32.35 -10.60 -4.58
C SER A 68 -32.92 -9.20 -4.81
N CYS A 69 -32.40 -8.16 -4.14
CA CYS A 69 -32.95 -6.80 -4.23
C CYS A 69 -31.90 -5.68 -4.36
N GLY A 70 -30.60 -6.01 -4.45
CA GLY A 70 -29.52 -5.05 -4.72
C GLY A 70 -29.15 -4.12 -3.56
N ILE A 71 -29.91 -4.12 -2.47
CA ILE A 71 -29.64 -3.26 -1.31
C ILE A 71 -28.42 -3.76 -0.51
N SER A 72 -27.55 -2.82 -0.14
CA SER A 72 -26.43 -3.05 0.77
C SER A 72 -26.94 -3.23 2.20
N THR A 73 -26.68 -4.39 2.81
CA THR A 73 -27.01 -4.65 4.21
C THR A 73 -25.75 -4.96 5.02
N MET A 74 -25.74 -4.51 6.28
CA MET A 74 -24.66 -4.77 7.23
C MET A 74 -25.21 -5.57 8.42
N GLY A 75 -24.74 -6.81 8.58
CA GLY A 75 -24.88 -7.56 9.84
C GLY A 75 -26.25 -8.19 10.14
N THR A 76 -27.18 -8.22 9.20
CA THR A 76 -28.49 -8.88 9.40
C THR A 76 -28.55 -10.24 8.67
N THR A 77 -29.11 -11.26 9.34
CA THR A 77 -29.31 -12.61 8.78
C THR A 77 -30.40 -12.65 7.71
N THR A 78 -31.24 -11.62 7.65
CA THR A 78 -32.31 -11.41 6.67
C THR A 78 -32.24 -9.99 6.11
N CYS A 79 -32.49 -9.84 4.81
CA CYS A 79 -32.51 -8.53 4.16
C CYS A 79 -33.76 -7.74 4.61
N PRO A 80 -33.62 -6.53 5.19
CA PRO A 80 -34.77 -5.77 5.69
C PRO A 80 -35.67 -5.21 4.57
N ALA A 81 -35.17 -5.17 3.33
CA ALA A 81 -35.93 -4.62 2.20
C ALA A 81 -36.76 -5.68 1.43
N CYS A 82 -36.23 -6.90 1.30
CA CYS A 82 -36.87 -7.96 0.52
C CYS A 82 -37.07 -9.29 1.27
N GLY A 83 -36.70 -9.35 2.56
CA GLY A 83 -36.88 -10.55 3.39
C GLY A 83 -35.90 -11.70 3.09
N TYR A 84 -35.00 -11.55 2.12
CA TYR A 84 -34.05 -12.59 1.70
C TYR A 84 -33.18 -13.08 2.87
N SER A 85 -33.25 -14.36 3.20
CA SER A 85 -32.46 -14.99 4.25
C SER A 85 -31.06 -15.35 3.76
N PHE A 86 -30.03 -14.80 4.39
CA PHE A 86 -28.62 -15.13 4.12
C PHE A 86 -28.15 -16.42 4.81
N VAL A 87 -29.04 -17.11 5.53
CA VAL A 87 -28.81 -18.39 6.19
C VAL A 87 -28.65 -19.48 5.11
N GLY A 88 -27.39 -19.74 4.73
CA GLY A 88 -27.03 -20.70 3.67
C GLY A 88 -25.83 -20.26 2.82
N THR A 89 -25.50 -18.96 2.81
CA THR A 89 -24.35 -18.44 2.05
C THR A 89 -23.12 -18.30 2.95
N THR A 90 -22.48 -19.43 3.24
CA THR A 90 -21.11 -19.46 3.80
C THR A 90 -20.16 -18.71 2.85
N PRO A 91 -19.26 -17.82 3.33
CA PRO A 91 -18.30 -17.08 2.50
C PRO A 91 -17.21 -18.01 1.94
N GLY A 92 -17.55 -18.91 1.03
CA GLY A 92 -16.60 -19.90 0.53
C GLY A 92 -17.20 -21.13 -0.13
N SER A 93 -18.48 -21.13 -0.50
CA SER A 93 -19.04 -22.21 -1.31
C SER A 93 -19.51 -21.65 -2.65
N GLY A 94 -18.79 -22.00 -3.71
CA GLY A 94 -19.29 -21.91 -5.08
C GLY A 94 -20.53 -22.80 -5.19
N GLY A 95 -21.70 -22.19 -4.99
CA GLY A 95 -23.00 -22.81 -5.20
C GLY A 95 -23.28 -22.89 -6.69
N LYS A 96 -23.11 -24.10 -7.21
CA LYS A 96 -23.52 -24.55 -8.54
C LYS A 96 -24.90 -23.96 -8.90
N HIS A 97 -24.91 -23.10 -9.92
CA HIS A 97 -26.15 -22.74 -10.61
C HIS A 97 -26.53 -23.95 -11.46
N ASP A 98 -27.40 -24.81 -10.95
CA ASP A 98 -28.19 -25.68 -11.81
C ASP A 98 -29.25 -24.79 -12.49
N PRO A 99 -29.24 -24.64 -13.83
CA PRO A 99 -30.30 -23.93 -14.52
C PRO A 99 -31.60 -24.72 -14.34
N ILE A 100 -32.63 -24.06 -13.83
CA ILE A 100 -34.00 -24.59 -13.80
C ILE A 100 -34.43 -24.77 -15.26
N ASP A 101 -34.57 -26.03 -15.70
CA ASP A 101 -35.10 -26.40 -17.00
C ASP A 101 -36.65 -26.36 -16.93
N VAL A 102 -37.25 -25.24 -17.37
CA VAL A 102 -38.72 -24.99 -17.35
C VAL A 102 -39.35 -25.27 -18.72
N GLN A 103 -38.84 -26.21 -19.52
CA GLN A 103 -39.44 -26.47 -20.86
C GLN A 103 -39.68 -27.93 -21.21
N ALA A 104 -39.57 -28.85 -20.26
CA ALA A 104 -39.99 -30.25 -20.45
C ALA A 104 -41.24 -30.59 -19.63
N GLU A 105 -42.31 -29.78 -19.72
CA GLU A 105 -43.61 -30.24 -19.24
C GLU A 105 -44.74 -29.72 -20.15
N THR A 106 -45.23 -30.65 -20.98
CA THR A 106 -46.61 -30.81 -21.45
C THR A 106 -47.21 -29.74 -22.38
N LEU A 107 -47.26 -30.06 -23.68
CA LEU A 107 -48.42 -29.75 -24.52
C LEU A 107 -48.60 -30.91 -25.52
N GLU A 108 -49.30 -31.95 -25.08
CA GLU A 108 -49.97 -32.94 -25.92
C GLU A 108 -51.48 -32.64 -25.80
N ASP A 109 -52.07 -32.07 -26.86
CA ASP A 109 -53.47 -32.27 -27.25
C ASP A 109 -53.57 -32.04 -28.78
#